data_AF-A0A6J2KHM1-F1
#
_entry.id   AF-A0A6J2KHM1-F1
#
_cell.length_a   1.000
_cell.length_b   1.000
_cell.length_c   1.000
_cell.angle_alpha   90.00
_cell.angle_beta   90.00
_cell.angle_gamma   90.00
#
_symmetry.space_group_name_H-M   'P 1'
#
loop_
_entity.id
_entity.type
_entity.pdbx_description
1 polymer ?
#
loop_
_entity_poly.entity_id
_entity_poly.type
_entity_poly.pdbx_seq_one_letter_code
_entity_poly.pdbx_strand_id
1 'polypeptide(L)'
;MDPDCLPDALELCLEGDFDDQVEQLLQQIRLSRQQVEGLTPLFHDIEEMLQFMWPGCSVKPFGSIITGLGIISSDVDCYAQLPEGEIPSSRTVIQARNRLRQFPHVFTELFAITTAKVPVLKCYHIPTGYHCDINFTSLSGIYNSKLVAYLLHLDPRAVKLAVIIKYWSKIKKITGTNLMPNYGLTLLVIFYLQQICMLPSVKDLQSDVECLMTDYWNTNFNNNYLHRTTNNESLYKLLGGFFSYYGTFDFEENIICPYLGFPIRKKSFDLFLTKFSLYQHNVAAEVCKPLRLDTPLCIQDPFDHSRNCSVNIYPKLVTRIVDLFKSAAETFHKDEKPNFLREILQKNTENIYQEVKYKHRKTKFLHNKVQKVQFNGFRNNHNRNRGRIAKRGKR
;
A
#
# COMPACT_ATOMS: atom_id res chain seq x y z
N MET A 1 0.08 -4.15 -26.87
CA MET A 1 1.14 -4.49 -25.91
C MET A 1 0.51 -5.36 -24.84
N ASP A 2 1.16 -6.46 -24.46
CA ASP A 2 0.66 -7.35 -23.41
C ASP A 2 0.68 -6.58 -22.06
N PRO A 3 -0.46 -6.45 -21.34
CA PRO A 3 -0.53 -5.71 -20.07
C PRO A 3 0.35 -6.29 -18.95
N ASP A 4 0.88 -7.52 -19.13
CA ASP A 4 1.88 -8.12 -18.24
C ASP A 4 3.34 -7.75 -18.57
N CYS A 5 3.61 -6.96 -19.62
CA CYS A 5 4.95 -6.46 -19.97
C CYS A 5 5.41 -5.30 -19.06
N LEU A 6 5.58 -5.55 -17.77
CA LEU A 6 6.65 -4.81 -17.09
C LEU A 6 7.98 -5.35 -17.59
N PRO A 7 8.98 -4.50 -17.88
CA PRO A 7 10.34 -4.98 -18.04
C PRO A 7 10.67 -5.82 -16.81
N ASP A 8 11.14 -7.05 -17.02
CA ASP A 8 11.70 -7.82 -15.93
C ASP A 8 12.79 -6.95 -15.29
N ALA A 9 12.93 -6.99 -13.96
CA ALA A 9 13.99 -6.24 -13.29
C ALA A 9 15.37 -6.54 -13.91
N LEU A 10 15.54 -7.77 -14.43
CA LEU A 10 16.72 -8.27 -15.12
C LEU A 10 16.93 -7.69 -16.53
N GLU A 11 15.90 -7.14 -17.16
CA GLU A 11 15.96 -6.50 -18.48
C GLU A 11 16.21 -4.99 -18.39
N LEU A 12 16.13 -4.41 -17.18
CA LEU A 12 16.43 -3.01 -16.97
C LEU A 12 17.91 -2.72 -17.20
N CYS A 13 18.21 -1.93 -18.23
CA CYS A 13 19.48 -1.23 -18.33
C CYS A 13 19.49 -0.13 -17.26
N LEU A 14 20.34 -0.28 -16.24
CA LEU A 14 20.51 0.67 -15.15
C LEU A 14 21.98 1.08 -15.12
N GLU A 15 22.46 1.92 -16.02
CA GLU A 15 23.87 2.35 -16.08
C GLU A 15 24.11 3.70 -15.39
N GLY A 16 25.37 4.01 -15.08
CA GLY A 16 25.75 5.30 -14.46
C GLY A 16 25.56 5.34 -12.94
N ASP A 17 25.46 6.56 -12.41
CA ASP A 17 25.25 6.77 -10.98
C ASP A 17 23.78 6.53 -10.56
N PHE A 18 23.45 6.75 -9.28
CA PHE A 18 22.09 6.49 -8.79
C PHE A 18 21.03 7.32 -9.51
N ASP A 19 21.32 8.59 -9.81
CA ASP A 19 20.34 9.49 -10.42
C ASP A 19 20.14 9.13 -11.90
N ASP A 20 21.22 8.77 -12.62
CA ASP A 20 21.14 8.23 -13.99
C ASP A 20 20.25 6.97 -14.06
N GLN A 21 20.45 6.04 -13.12
CA GLN A 21 19.68 4.80 -13.05
C GLN A 21 18.21 5.04 -12.73
N VAL A 22 17.91 6.01 -11.85
CA VAL A 22 16.52 6.40 -11.57
C VAL A 22 15.87 6.95 -12.82
N GLU A 23 16.52 7.86 -13.56
CA GLU A 23 15.92 8.41 -14.78
C GLU A 23 15.66 7.33 -15.84
N GLN A 24 16.62 6.42 -16.05
CA GLN A 24 16.44 5.26 -16.94
C GLN A 24 15.26 4.37 -16.51
N LEU A 25 15.14 4.08 -15.22
CA LEU A 25 14.03 3.31 -14.67
C LEU A 25 12.69 4.03 -14.93
N LEU A 26 12.60 5.32 -14.56
CA LEU A 26 11.36 6.08 -14.65
C LEU A 26 10.90 6.23 -16.11
N GLN A 27 11.83 6.39 -17.07
CA GLN A 27 11.52 6.42 -18.50
C GLN A 27 10.91 5.11 -19.00
N GLN A 28 11.34 3.97 -18.45
CA GLN A 28 10.85 2.65 -18.88
C GLN A 28 9.53 2.25 -18.24
N ILE A 29 9.25 2.67 -17.00
CA ILE A 29 8.09 2.16 -16.25
C ILE A 29 6.92 3.13 -16.14
N ARG A 30 7.17 4.45 -16.17
CA ARG A 30 6.10 5.45 -15.98
C ARG A 30 5.28 5.60 -17.26
N LEU A 31 4.00 5.90 -17.08
CA LEU A 31 3.20 6.40 -18.19
C LEU A 31 3.67 7.81 -18.57
N SER A 32 4.00 7.99 -19.84
CA SER A 32 4.25 9.30 -20.43
C SER A 32 2.97 10.14 -20.48
N ARG A 33 3.13 11.47 -20.59
CA ARG A 33 2.00 12.38 -20.78
C ARG A 33 1.13 11.98 -21.98
N GLN A 34 1.75 11.60 -23.10
CA GLN A 34 1.04 11.15 -24.29
C GLN A 34 0.23 9.87 -24.05
N GLN A 35 0.76 8.91 -23.29
CA GLN A 35 0.02 7.70 -22.92
C GLN A 35 -1.17 8.02 -22.01
N VAL A 36 -1.02 8.95 -21.07
CA VAL A 36 -2.12 9.40 -20.20
C VAL A 36 -3.19 10.13 -21.02
N GLU A 37 -2.80 11.02 -21.93
CA GLU A 37 -3.73 11.69 -22.86
C GLU A 37 -4.40 10.68 -23.82
N GLY A 38 -3.71 9.61 -24.18
CA GLY A 38 -4.24 8.50 -24.97
C GLY A 38 -5.32 7.67 -24.25
N LEU A 39 -5.56 7.90 -22.96
CA LEU A 39 -6.67 7.26 -22.22
C LEU A 39 -8.01 7.99 -22.39
N THR A 40 -8.04 9.19 -22.98
CA THR A 40 -9.28 9.95 -23.18
C THR A 40 -10.40 9.14 -23.87
N PRO A 41 -10.13 8.35 -24.93
CA PRO A 41 -11.17 7.51 -25.55
C PRO A 41 -11.82 6.53 -24.58
N LEU A 42 -11.08 5.95 -23.63
CA LEU A 42 -11.63 5.04 -22.62
C LEU A 42 -12.72 5.72 -21.79
N PHE A 43 -12.46 6.94 -21.31
CA PHE A 43 -13.45 7.65 -20.49
C PHE A 43 -14.66 8.06 -21.32
N HIS A 44 -14.43 8.51 -22.56
CA HIS A 44 -15.49 8.91 -23.48
C HIS A 44 -16.40 7.73 -23.84
N ASP A 45 -15.83 6.58 -24.22
CA ASP A 45 -16.59 5.41 -24.61
C ASP A 45 -17.40 4.86 -23.42
N ILE A 46 -16.83 4.81 -22.21
CA ILE A 46 -17.60 4.43 -21.01
C ILE A 46 -18.75 5.41 -20.80
N GLU A 47 -18.49 6.72 -20.86
CA GLU A 47 -19.50 7.74 -20.62
C GLU A 47 -20.64 7.66 -21.64
N GLU A 48 -20.33 7.59 -22.94
CA GLU A 48 -21.31 7.48 -24.03
C GLU A 48 -22.21 6.24 -23.85
N MET A 49 -21.60 5.07 -23.55
CA MET A 49 -22.37 3.84 -23.41
C MET A 49 -23.29 3.86 -22.18
N LEU A 50 -22.87 4.51 -21.10
CA LEU A 50 -23.65 4.66 -19.87
C LEU A 50 -24.72 5.74 -19.99
N GLN A 51 -24.50 6.81 -20.76
CA GLN A 51 -25.48 7.88 -20.98
C GLN A 51 -26.80 7.38 -21.59
N PHE A 52 -26.76 6.33 -22.42
CA PHE A 52 -27.97 5.72 -22.95
C PHE A 52 -28.88 5.14 -21.84
N MET A 53 -28.30 4.60 -20.78
CA MET A 53 -29.04 4.08 -19.63
C MET A 53 -29.35 5.16 -18.60
N TRP A 54 -28.42 6.09 -18.40
CA TRP A 54 -28.46 7.13 -17.40
C TRP A 54 -28.09 8.47 -18.04
N PRO A 55 -29.05 9.17 -18.68
CA PRO A 55 -28.78 10.47 -19.31
C PRO A 55 -28.19 11.46 -18.30
N GLY A 56 -27.03 12.05 -18.63
CA GLY A 56 -26.28 12.91 -17.71
C GLY A 56 -25.26 12.19 -16.84
N CYS A 57 -25.05 10.87 -17.03
CA CYS A 57 -23.93 10.16 -16.43
C CYS A 57 -22.60 10.77 -16.88
N SER A 58 -21.66 10.95 -15.94
CA SER A 58 -20.31 11.42 -16.23
C SER A 58 -19.24 10.51 -15.64
N VAL A 59 -18.11 10.37 -16.32
CA VAL A 59 -17.02 9.49 -15.91
C VAL A 59 -15.80 10.31 -15.48
N LYS A 60 -15.32 10.07 -14.26
CA LYS A 60 -14.19 10.79 -13.67
C LYS A 60 -13.06 9.83 -13.32
N PRO A 61 -11.85 10.00 -13.88
CA PRO A 61 -10.70 9.18 -13.50
C PRO A 61 -10.22 9.51 -12.09
N PHE A 62 -9.64 8.52 -11.42
CA PHE A 62 -8.87 8.69 -10.18
C PHE A 62 -7.70 7.70 -10.14
N GLY A 63 -7.07 7.57 -8.97
CA GLY A 63 -6.10 6.53 -8.70
C GLY A 63 -4.73 6.83 -9.26
N SER A 64 -4.05 5.79 -9.74
CA SER A 64 -2.64 5.87 -10.09
C SER A 64 -2.35 6.81 -11.26
N ILE A 65 -3.27 6.90 -12.22
CA ILE A 65 -3.16 7.80 -13.38
C ILE A 65 -3.16 9.26 -12.93
N ILE A 66 -4.13 9.65 -12.10
CA ILE A 66 -4.30 11.04 -11.65
C ILE A 66 -3.24 11.46 -10.61
N THR A 67 -2.75 10.52 -9.81
CA THR A 67 -1.70 10.79 -8.81
C THR A 67 -0.30 10.91 -9.39
N GLY A 68 -0.11 10.64 -10.69
CA GLY A 68 1.22 10.59 -11.33
C GLY A 68 2.05 9.35 -10.96
N LEU A 69 1.43 8.39 -10.26
CA LEU A 69 2.01 7.11 -9.83
C LEU A 69 1.72 5.97 -10.81
N GLY A 70 1.08 6.27 -11.95
CA GLY A 70 0.77 5.33 -13.02
C GLY A 70 2.05 4.76 -13.63
N ILE A 71 2.17 3.44 -13.58
CA ILE A 71 3.15 2.66 -14.34
C ILE A 71 2.43 1.91 -15.47
N ILE A 72 3.15 1.47 -16.50
CA ILE A 72 2.58 0.88 -17.74
C ILE A 72 1.53 -0.21 -17.46
N SER A 73 1.74 -1.01 -16.41
CA SER A 73 0.84 -2.10 -15.99
C SER A 73 -0.15 -1.72 -14.89
N SER A 74 -0.50 -0.43 -14.77
CA SER A 74 -1.53 0.03 -13.82
C SER A 74 -2.90 0.00 -14.49
N ASP A 75 -3.88 -0.47 -13.73
CA ASP A 75 -5.29 -0.35 -14.10
C ASP A 75 -5.72 1.13 -14.07
N VAL A 76 -6.74 1.45 -14.87
CA VAL A 76 -7.40 2.75 -14.90
C VAL A 76 -8.59 2.73 -13.96
N ASP A 77 -8.60 3.59 -12.94
CA ASP A 77 -9.70 3.68 -11.98
C ASP A 77 -10.67 4.81 -12.35
N CYS A 78 -11.96 4.50 -12.40
CA CYS A 78 -13.04 5.41 -12.82
C CYS A 78 -14.17 5.46 -11.80
N TYR A 79 -14.67 6.67 -11.55
CA TYR A 79 -15.94 6.91 -10.88
C TYR A 79 -16.98 7.34 -11.90
N ALA A 80 -18.05 6.57 -12.06
CA ALA A 80 -19.18 6.91 -12.90
C ALA A 80 -20.25 7.56 -12.03
N GLN A 81 -20.40 8.88 -12.18
CA GLN A 81 -21.42 9.66 -11.50
C GLN A 81 -22.75 9.47 -12.21
N LEU A 82 -23.75 8.95 -11.50
CA LEU A 82 -25.11 8.89 -12.00
C LEU A 82 -25.80 10.26 -11.92
N PRO A 83 -26.81 10.53 -12.76
CA PRO A 83 -27.60 11.76 -12.70
C PRO A 83 -28.36 11.89 -11.37
N GLU A 84 -28.81 13.11 -11.06
CA GLU A 84 -29.60 13.37 -9.86
C GLU A 84 -30.87 12.52 -9.81
N GLY A 85 -31.17 11.98 -8.63
CA GLY A 85 -32.31 11.08 -8.41
C GLY A 85 -31.99 9.59 -8.57
N GLU A 86 -30.89 9.23 -9.22
CA GLU A 86 -30.42 7.84 -9.29
C GLU A 86 -29.59 7.46 -8.06
N ILE A 87 -30.00 6.41 -7.36
CA ILE A 87 -29.27 5.90 -6.19
C ILE A 87 -28.39 4.73 -6.65
N PRO A 88 -27.05 4.89 -6.70
CA PRO A 88 -26.17 3.84 -7.15
C PRO A 88 -26.22 2.65 -6.19
N SER A 89 -26.25 1.44 -6.75
CA SER A 89 -26.28 0.20 -5.98
C SER A 89 -25.48 -0.89 -6.67
N SER A 90 -25.34 -2.05 -6.01
CA SER A 90 -24.76 -3.24 -6.65
C SER A 90 -25.49 -3.65 -7.94
N ARG A 91 -26.79 -3.30 -8.10
CA ARG A 91 -27.53 -3.56 -9.34
C ARG A 91 -27.08 -2.66 -10.48
N THR A 92 -26.70 -1.41 -10.20
CA THR A 92 -26.14 -0.47 -11.17
C THR A 92 -24.90 -1.06 -11.85
N VAL A 93 -24.01 -1.71 -11.08
CA VAL A 93 -22.81 -2.37 -11.61
C VAL A 93 -23.17 -3.49 -12.60
N ILE A 94 -24.20 -4.29 -12.30
CA ILE A 94 -24.67 -5.37 -13.17
C ILE A 94 -25.30 -4.80 -14.45
N GLN A 95 -26.10 -3.74 -14.32
CA GLN A 95 -26.73 -3.04 -15.43
C GLN A 95 -25.68 -2.45 -16.38
N ALA A 96 -24.68 -1.73 -15.84
CA ALA A 96 -23.55 -1.20 -16.59
C ALA A 96 -22.79 -2.31 -17.31
N ARG A 97 -22.49 -3.43 -16.63
CA ARG A 97 -21.84 -4.60 -17.26
C ARG A 97 -22.64 -5.11 -18.47
N ASN A 98 -23.95 -5.28 -18.30
CA ASN A 98 -24.82 -5.80 -19.37
C ASN A 98 -24.89 -4.83 -20.56
N ARG A 99 -24.79 -3.53 -20.30
CA ARG A 99 -24.71 -2.51 -21.35
C ARG A 99 -23.39 -2.53 -22.09
N LEU A 100 -22.26 -2.51 -21.38
CA LEU A 100 -20.94 -2.57 -22.02
C LEU A 100 -20.76 -3.87 -22.82
N ARG A 101 -21.38 -4.97 -22.38
CA ARG A 101 -21.37 -6.26 -23.10
C ARG A 101 -22.00 -6.20 -24.50
N GLN A 102 -22.84 -5.21 -24.79
CA GLN A 102 -23.42 -5.00 -26.12
C GLN A 102 -22.39 -4.46 -27.13
N PHE A 103 -21.21 -4.06 -26.67
CA PHE A 103 -20.13 -3.48 -27.49
C PHE A 103 -18.84 -4.33 -27.39
N PRO A 104 -18.86 -5.59 -27.87
CA PRO A 104 -17.72 -6.51 -27.72
C PRO A 104 -16.46 -6.09 -28.49
N HIS A 105 -16.58 -5.13 -29.41
CA HIS A 105 -15.43 -4.55 -30.13
C HIS A 105 -14.74 -3.41 -29.33
N VAL A 106 -15.39 -2.92 -28.27
CA VAL A 106 -14.88 -1.85 -27.41
C VAL A 106 -14.50 -2.39 -26.03
N PHE A 107 -15.33 -3.27 -25.45
CA PHE A 107 -15.12 -3.84 -24.13
C PHE A 107 -15.10 -5.36 -24.13
N THR A 108 -14.14 -5.94 -23.40
CA THR A 108 -14.08 -7.38 -23.09
C THR A 108 -13.76 -7.56 -21.59
N GLU A 109 -13.65 -8.81 -21.14
CA GLU A 109 -13.28 -9.16 -19.76
C GLU A 109 -14.14 -8.46 -18.69
N LEU A 110 -15.45 -8.44 -18.93
CA LEU A 110 -16.42 -7.74 -18.09
C LEU A 110 -16.78 -8.55 -16.84
N PHE A 111 -16.36 -8.08 -15.66
CA PHE A 111 -16.64 -8.72 -14.36
C PHE A 111 -17.27 -7.73 -13.37
N ALA A 112 -18.45 -8.06 -12.84
CA ALA A 112 -19.10 -7.28 -11.79
C ALA A 112 -18.78 -7.86 -10.41
N ILE A 113 -18.12 -7.09 -9.56
CA ILE A 113 -17.80 -7.43 -8.17
C ILE A 113 -18.77 -6.66 -7.27
N THR A 114 -19.87 -7.30 -6.87
CA THR A 114 -21.00 -6.64 -6.21
C THR A 114 -21.06 -6.79 -4.70
N THR A 115 -20.26 -7.70 -4.13
CA THR A 115 -20.26 -8.06 -2.70
C THR A 115 -19.21 -7.31 -1.88
N ALA A 116 -18.32 -6.54 -2.53
CA ALA A 116 -17.33 -5.71 -1.86
C ALA A 116 -17.97 -4.45 -1.22
N LYS A 117 -17.27 -3.82 -0.26
CA LYS A 117 -17.71 -2.55 0.37
C LYS A 117 -18.02 -1.47 -0.68
N VAL A 118 -17.21 -1.40 -1.73
CA VAL A 118 -17.45 -0.57 -2.91
C VAL A 118 -17.61 -1.53 -4.09
N PRO A 119 -18.83 -1.70 -4.64
CA PRO A 119 -19.06 -2.48 -5.85
C PRO A 119 -18.31 -1.90 -7.05
N VAL A 120 -17.67 -2.77 -7.84
CA VAL A 120 -16.83 -2.37 -8.99
C VAL A 120 -17.16 -3.23 -10.21
N LEU A 121 -17.21 -2.59 -11.38
CA LEU A 121 -17.19 -3.24 -12.69
C LEU A 121 -15.77 -3.21 -13.24
N LYS A 122 -15.17 -4.38 -13.44
CA LYS A 122 -13.90 -4.52 -14.16
C LYS A 122 -14.17 -4.77 -15.63
N CYS A 123 -13.37 -4.18 -16.51
CA CYS A 123 -13.39 -4.42 -17.94
C CYS A 123 -12.01 -4.23 -18.56
N TYR A 124 -11.81 -4.74 -19.77
CA TYR A 124 -10.70 -4.38 -20.64
C TYR A 124 -11.22 -3.55 -21.81
N HIS A 125 -10.63 -2.37 -22.00
CA HIS A 125 -10.97 -1.45 -23.07
C HIS A 125 -10.06 -1.68 -24.27
N ILE A 126 -10.61 -2.26 -25.33
CA ILE A 126 -9.86 -2.72 -26.52
C ILE A 126 -9.12 -1.57 -27.23
N PRO A 127 -9.75 -0.41 -27.51
CA PRO A 127 -9.08 0.67 -28.24
C PRO A 127 -7.82 1.22 -27.55
N THR A 128 -7.83 1.32 -26.22
CA THR A 128 -6.66 1.82 -25.46
C THR A 128 -5.74 0.71 -24.98
N GLY A 129 -6.23 -0.52 -24.88
CA GLY A 129 -5.48 -1.67 -24.39
C GLY A 129 -5.30 -1.72 -22.87
N TYR A 130 -6.18 -1.07 -22.10
CA TYR A 130 -6.09 -0.97 -20.64
C TYR A 130 -7.24 -1.68 -19.92
N HIS A 131 -6.92 -2.28 -18.77
CA HIS A 131 -7.93 -2.67 -17.80
C HIS A 131 -8.47 -1.43 -17.07
N CYS A 132 -9.76 -1.47 -16.76
CA CYS A 132 -10.45 -0.40 -16.06
C CYS A 132 -11.39 -0.93 -14.97
N ASP A 133 -11.30 -0.30 -13.80
CA ASP A 133 -12.16 -0.52 -12.65
C ASP A 133 -13.13 0.67 -12.51
N ILE A 134 -14.43 0.42 -12.68
CA ILE A 134 -15.49 1.44 -12.64
C ILE A 134 -16.33 1.24 -11.39
N ASN A 135 -16.41 2.26 -10.53
CA ASN A 135 -17.31 2.27 -9.38
C ASN A 135 -18.34 3.39 -9.51
N PHE A 136 -19.50 3.21 -8.89
CA PHE A 136 -20.64 4.14 -8.99
C PHE A 136 -21.02 4.76 -7.65
N THR A 137 -20.52 4.20 -6.54
CA THR A 137 -21.07 4.46 -5.20
C THR A 137 -20.19 5.32 -4.32
N SER A 138 -18.87 5.39 -4.56
CA SER A 138 -17.97 6.07 -3.62
C SER A 138 -17.04 7.06 -4.31
N LEU A 139 -17.11 8.30 -3.82
CA LEU A 139 -16.19 9.38 -4.20
C LEU A 139 -14.87 9.32 -3.43
N SER A 140 -14.73 8.43 -2.45
CA SER A 140 -13.52 8.30 -1.63
C SER A 140 -12.26 8.14 -2.48
N GLY A 141 -12.34 7.37 -3.57
CA GLY A 141 -11.22 7.20 -4.51
C GLY A 141 -10.76 8.52 -5.15
N ILE A 142 -11.70 9.38 -5.52
CA ILE A 142 -11.43 10.69 -6.12
C ILE A 142 -10.71 11.60 -5.12
N TYR A 143 -11.25 11.76 -3.91
CA TYR A 143 -10.67 12.67 -2.91
C TYR A 143 -9.35 12.16 -2.35
N ASN A 144 -9.22 10.86 -2.08
CA ASN A 144 -7.94 10.26 -1.69
C ASN A 144 -6.88 10.48 -2.77
N SER A 145 -7.25 10.34 -4.05
CA SER A 145 -6.32 10.58 -5.16
C SER A 145 -5.91 12.05 -5.25
N LYS A 146 -6.84 12.99 -5.03
CA LYS A 146 -6.51 14.43 -4.95
C LYS A 146 -5.53 14.72 -3.82
N LEU A 147 -5.74 14.16 -2.63
CA LEU A 147 -4.84 14.32 -1.48
C LEU A 147 -3.46 13.73 -1.77
N VAL A 148 -3.40 12.49 -2.27
CA VAL A 148 -2.13 11.83 -2.63
C VAL A 148 -1.38 12.62 -3.69
N ALA A 149 -2.08 13.05 -4.75
CA ALA A 149 -1.49 13.89 -5.79
C ALA A 149 -0.92 15.17 -5.18
N TYR A 150 -1.72 15.89 -4.39
CA TYR A 150 -1.29 17.13 -3.75
C TYR A 150 -0.04 16.93 -2.89
N LEU A 151 -0.09 16.00 -1.93
CA LEU A 151 1.02 15.72 -1.02
C LEU A 151 2.30 15.34 -1.78
N LEU A 152 2.24 14.39 -2.71
CA LEU A 152 3.44 13.94 -3.42
C LEU A 152 4.01 15.00 -4.37
N HIS A 153 3.20 15.96 -4.84
CA HIS A 153 3.67 17.04 -5.71
C HIS A 153 4.18 18.28 -4.95
N LEU A 154 4.12 18.30 -3.61
CA LEU A 154 4.79 19.33 -2.82
C LEU A 154 6.31 19.31 -2.98
N ASP A 155 6.88 18.14 -3.33
CA ASP A 155 8.30 18.01 -3.61
C ASP A 155 8.55 17.01 -4.77
N PRO A 156 9.34 17.36 -5.79
CA PRO A 156 9.56 16.51 -6.97
C PRO A 156 10.20 15.14 -6.62
N ARG A 157 10.93 15.03 -5.51
CA ARG A 157 11.54 13.76 -5.06
C ARG A 157 10.49 12.78 -4.55
N ALA A 158 9.36 13.25 -4.01
CA ALA A 158 8.34 12.40 -3.40
C ALA A 158 7.61 11.53 -4.45
N VAL A 159 7.24 12.09 -5.61
CA VAL A 159 6.66 11.30 -6.71
C VAL A 159 7.65 10.23 -7.20
N LYS A 160 8.92 10.60 -7.42
CA LYS A 160 9.96 9.66 -7.85
C LYS A 160 10.13 8.51 -6.86
N LEU A 161 10.23 8.84 -5.56
CA LEU A 161 10.32 7.87 -4.47
C LEU A 161 9.13 6.90 -4.47
N ALA A 162 7.91 7.43 -4.55
CA ALA A 162 6.69 6.62 -4.56
C ALA A 162 6.62 5.66 -5.76
N VAL A 163 7.01 6.12 -6.94
CA VAL A 163 7.06 5.27 -8.16
C VAL A 163 8.10 4.16 -8.02
N ILE A 164 9.31 4.47 -7.54
CA ILE A 164 10.37 3.46 -7.33
C ILE A 164 9.91 2.40 -6.34
N ILE A 165 9.32 2.81 -5.21
CA ILE A 165 8.82 1.89 -4.18
C ILE A 165 7.66 1.03 -4.72
N LYS A 166 6.75 1.60 -5.50
CA LYS A 166 5.65 0.86 -6.16
C LYS A 166 6.18 -0.19 -7.14
N TYR A 167 7.21 0.14 -7.91
CA TYR A 167 7.81 -0.82 -8.84
C TYR A 167 8.60 -1.91 -8.10
N TRP A 168 9.41 -1.53 -7.11
CA TRP A 168 10.11 -2.46 -6.22
C TRP A 168 9.14 -3.45 -5.56
N SER A 169 8.00 -2.98 -5.04
CA SER A 169 7.02 -3.84 -4.36
C SER A 169 6.38 -4.84 -5.32
N LYS A 170 6.18 -4.46 -6.59
CA LYS A 170 5.65 -5.33 -7.63
C LYS A 170 6.66 -6.42 -8.00
N ILE A 171 7.94 -6.07 -8.20
CA ILE A 171 9.02 -7.06 -8.42
C ILE A 171 9.13 -8.02 -7.23
N LYS A 172 9.06 -7.50 -6.00
CA LYS A 172 9.13 -8.34 -4.80
C LYS A 172 7.83 -9.08 -4.50
N LYS A 173 6.79 -8.95 -5.36
CA LYS A 173 5.50 -9.65 -5.27
C LYS A 173 4.84 -9.51 -3.90
N ILE A 174 4.84 -8.29 -3.35
CA ILE A 174 4.18 -7.96 -2.08
C ILE A 174 2.93 -7.09 -2.26
N THR A 175 2.65 -6.62 -3.47
CA THR A 175 1.44 -5.86 -3.84
C THR A 175 0.61 -6.61 -4.87
N GLY A 176 -0.71 -6.40 -4.85
CA GLY A 176 -1.67 -7.04 -5.76
C GLY A 176 -2.90 -7.60 -5.05
N THR A 177 -3.69 -8.42 -5.76
CA THR A 177 -4.90 -9.07 -5.20
C THR A 177 -4.52 -9.96 -4.01
N ASN A 178 -5.20 -9.77 -2.88
CA ASN A 178 -4.92 -10.44 -1.59
C ASN A 178 -3.52 -10.18 -0.98
N LEU A 179 -2.81 -9.16 -1.47
CA LEU A 179 -1.53 -8.70 -0.92
C LEU A 179 -1.66 -7.24 -0.41
N MET A 180 -0.56 -6.50 -0.28
CA MET A 180 -0.60 -5.07 0.05
C MET A 180 -1.32 -4.29 -1.07
N PRO A 181 -2.37 -3.51 -0.77
CA PRO A 181 -2.95 -2.60 -1.75
C PRO A 181 -1.94 -1.50 -2.13
N ASN A 182 -1.87 -1.13 -3.40
CA ASN A 182 -0.98 -0.05 -3.88
C ASN A 182 -1.23 1.28 -3.15
N TYR A 183 -2.48 1.57 -2.81
CA TYR A 183 -2.84 2.72 -1.99
C TYR A 183 -2.22 2.65 -0.58
N GLY A 184 -2.29 1.49 0.07
CA GLY A 184 -1.64 1.28 1.37
C GLY A 184 -0.13 1.47 1.32
N LEU A 185 0.53 0.96 0.28
CA LEU A 185 1.96 1.22 0.05
C LEU A 185 2.26 2.70 -0.15
N THR A 186 1.42 3.42 -0.89
CA THR A 186 1.56 4.86 -1.11
C THR A 186 1.43 5.64 0.20
N LEU A 187 0.52 5.22 1.08
CA LEU A 187 0.38 5.82 2.42
C LEU A 187 1.61 5.57 3.30
N LEU A 188 2.33 4.44 3.15
CA LEU A 188 3.63 4.25 3.81
C LEU A 188 4.65 5.30 3.34
N VAL A 189 4.71 5.57 2.04
CA VAL A 189 5.63 6.59 1.50
C VAL A 189 5.28 7.96 2.06
N ILE A 190 4.01 8.36 2.00
CA ILE A 190 3.54 9.64 2.53
C ILE A 190 3.88 9.77 4.02
N PHE A 191 3.58 8.74 4.81
CA PHE A 191 3.83 8.78 6.24
C PHE A 191 5.32 8.87 6.59
N TYR A 192 6.18 8.11 5.90
CA TYR A 192 7.64 8.23 6.06
C TYR A 192 8.11 9.66 5.77
N LEU A 193 7.64 10.25 4.66
CA LEU A 193 7.99 11.63 4.29
C LEU A 193 7.47 12.67 5.31
N GLN A 194 6.34 12.41 5.98
CA GLN A 194 5.88 13.20 7.11
C GLN A 194 6.83 13.10 8.31
N GLN A 195 7.38 11.91 8.61
CA GLN A 195 8.31 11.72 9.74
C GLN A 195 9.60 12.53 9.59
N ILE A 196 10.04 12.75 8.36
CA ILE A 196 11.24 13.55 8.05
C ILE A 196 10.91 15.01 7.71
N CYS A 197 9.71 15.48 8.06
CA CYS A 197 9.25 16.86 7.87
C CYS A 197 9.30 17.32 6.40
N MET A 198 9.09 16.41 5.47
CA MET A 198 9.05 16.69 4.03
C MET A 198 7.63 16.86 3.51
N LEU A 199 6.63 16.33 4.23
CA LEU A 199 5.21 16.52 3.96
C LEU A 199 4.48 16.95 5.24
N PRO A 200 3.41 17.76 5.15
CA PRO A 200 2.56 18.11 6.28
C PRO A 200 1.64 16.96 6.69
N SER A 201 1.08 17.02 7.90
CA SER A 201 -0.01 16.13 8.29
C SER A 201 -1.31 16.50 7.56
N VAL A 202 -2.21 15.54 7.34
CA VAL A 202 -3.51 15.86 6.69
C VAL A 202 -4.36 16.73 7.61
N LYS A 203 -4.22 16.57 8.93
CA LYS A 203 -4.87 17.45 9.90
C LYS A 203 -4.45 18.91 9.74
N ASP A 204 -3.16 19.18 9.49
CA ASP A 204 -2.70 20.56 9.26
C ASP A 204 -3.31 21.12 7.97
N LEU A 205 -3.41 20.30 6.92
CA LEU A 205 -4.08 20.70 5.68
C LEU A 205 -5.59 20.97 5.87
N GLN A 206 -6.21 20.42 6.91
CA GLN A 206 -7.63 20.60 7.23
C GLN A 206 -7.92 21.75 8.22
N SER A 207 -6.89 22.41 8.76
CA SER A 207 -7.06 23.39 9.83
C SER A 207 -7.79 24.67 9.42
N ASP A 208 -7.55 25.16 8.20
CA ASP A 208 -8.04 26.46 7.71
C ASP A 208 -8.93 26.32 6.45
N VAL A 209 -9.74 25.26 6.38
CA VAL A 209 -10.68 25.04 5.28
C VAL A 209 -12.03 24.57 5.77
N GLU A 210 -13.09 24.98 5.07
CA GLU A 210 -14.44 24.50 5.34
C GLU A 210 -14.52 22.99 5.14
N CYS A 211 -15.36 22.34 5.93
CA CYS A 211 -15.54 20.89 5.85
C CYS A 211 -16.29 20.51 4.56
N LEU A 212 -15.73 19.59 3.77
CA LEU A 212 -16.43 18.96 2.66
C LEU A 212 -16.78 17.53 3.03
N MET A 213 -18.02 17.33 3.45
CA MET A 213 -18.50 16.01 3.85
C MET A 213 -18.76 15.13 2.62
N THR A 214 -18.05 14.00 2.55
CA THR A 214 -18.26 12.94 1.56
C THR A 214 -18.22 11.60 2.28
N ASP A 215 -19.21 10.74 2.05
CA ASP A 215 -19.31 9.43 2.71
C ASP A 215 -19.13 9.53 4.25
N TYR A 216 -19.70 10.57 4.88
CA TYR A 216 -19.60 10.88 6.32
C TYR A 216 -18.22 11.32 6.85
N TRP A 217 -17.27 11.64 5.97
CA TRP A 217 -15.93 12.10 6.35
C TRP A 217 -15.61 13.48 5.76
N ASN A 218 -14.79 14.27 6.48
CA ASN A 218 -14.23 15.50 5.93
C ASN A 218 -13.14 15.14 4.91
N THR A 219 -13.41 15.43 3.65
CA THR A 219 -12.51 15.17 2.51
C THR A 219 -11.90 16.45 1.93
N ASN A 220 -12.23 17.61 2.50
CA ASN A 220 -11.58 18.86 2.09
C ASN A 220 -10.17 18.95 2.66
N PHE A 221 -9.32 19.73 2.01
CA PHE A 221 -8.01 20.12 2.51
C PHE A 221 -7.52 21.35 1.74
N ASN A 222 -6.65 22.15 2.34
CA ASN A 222 -6.03 23.29 1.69
C ASN A 222 -5.05 22.81 0.61
N ASN A 223 -5.46 22.93 -0.65
CA ASN A 223 -4.66 22.56 -1.83
C ASN A 223 -3.66 23.65 -2.26
N ASN A 224 -3.50 24.72 -1.46
CA ASN A 224 -2.49 25.77 -1.61
C ASN A 224 -1.72 25.99 -0.31
N TYR A 225 -1.63 24.96 0.54
CA TYR A 225 -0.91 25.02 1.79
C TYR A 225 0.59 25.24 1.55
N LEU A 226 1.13 26.33 2.08
CA LEU A 226 2.54 26.68 1.94
C LEU A 226 3.40 25.78 2.84
N HIS A 227 3.73 24.59 2.37
CA HIS A 227 4.69 23.71 3.03
C HIS A 227 6.11 24.03 2.55
N ARG A 228 7.01 24.43 3.47
CA ARG A 228 8.44 24.58 3.18
C ARG A 228 9.18 23.47 3.92
N THR A 229 9.57 22.44 3.19
CA THR A 229 10.50 21.45 3.76
C THR A 229 11.89 22.05 3.89
N THR A 230 12.57 21.75 4.98
CA THR A 230 14.01 22.04 5.17
C THR A 230 14.88 20.82 4.84
N ASN A 231 14.25 19.69 4.47
CA ASN A 231 14.94 18.46 4.15
C ASN A 231 15.57 18.54 2.75
N ASN A 232 16.91 18.53 2.72
CA ASN A 232 17.70 18.57 1.48
C ASN A 232 18.34 17.22 1.14
N GLU A 233 17.83 16.12 1.68
CA GLU A 233 18.37 14.79 1.39
C GLU A 233 18.16 14.40 -0.08
N SER A 234 19.19 13.85 -0.71
CA SER A 234 19.08 13.29 -2.07
C SER A 234 18.05 12.16 -2.13
N LEU A 235 17.48 11.89 -3.31
CA LEU A 235 16.55 10.76 -3.52
C LEU A 235 17.15 9.41 -3.09
N TYR A 236 18.45 9.20 -3.29
CA TYR A 236 19.20 8.05 -2.76
C TYR A 236 19.00 7.85 -1.25
N LYS A 237 19.15 8.94 -0.48
CA LYS A 237 19.01 8.92 0.98
C LYS A 237 17.56 8.74 1.40
N LEU A 238 16.61 9.36 0.70
CA LEU A 238 15.18 9.16 0.95
C LEU A 238 14.74 7.70 0.71
N LEU A 239 15.22 7.07 -0.36
CA LEU A 239 14.91 5.68 -0.68
C LEU A 239 15.50 4.70 0.35
N GLY A 240 16.78 4.88 0.68
CA GLY A 240 17.42 4.08 1.73
C GLY A 240 16.77 4.30 3.11
N GLY A 241 16.50 5.55 3.45
CA GLY A 241 15.86 5.96 4.69
C GLY A 241 14.45 5.40 4.85
N PHE A 242 13.67 5.31 3.77
CA PHE A 242 12.36 4.63 3.77
C PHE A 242 12.50 3.17 4.24
N PHE A 243 13.46 2.43 3.67
CA PHE A 243 13.70 1.04 4.04
C PHE A 243 14.26 0.92 5.46
N SER A 244 15.19 1.78 5.88
CA SER A 244 15.72 1.79 7.25
C SER A 244 14.64 2.10 8.28
N TYR A 245 13.74 3.05 7.98
CA TYR A 245 12.61 3.42 8.84
C TYR A 245 11.68 2.22 9.04
N TYR A 246 11.16 1.65 7.95
CA TYR A 246 10.21 0.54 8.04
C TYR A 246 10.85 -0.82 8.36
N GLY A 247 12.16 -0.97 8.19
CA GLY A 247 12.89 -2.15 8.65
C GLY A 247 12.97 -2.23 10.18
N THR A 248 12.81 -1.10 10.88
CA THR A 248 12.85 -1.01 12.35
C THR A 248 11.53 -0.58 12.98
N PHE A 249 10.57 -0.09 12.19
CA PHE A 249 9.24 0.30 12.66
C PHE A 249 8.48 -0.86 13.30
N ASP A 250 7.92 -0.61 14.48
CA ASP A 250 7.09 -1.59 15.20
C ASP A 250 5.64 -1.52 14.71
N PHE A 251 5.34 -2.31 13.68
CA PHE A 251 4.00 -2.45 13.10
C PHE A 251 3.00 -3.18 14.01
N GLU A 252 3.49 -3.96 14.97
CA GLU A 252 2.66 -4.73 15.89
C GLU A 252 2.00 -3.80 16.90
N GLU A 253 2.75 -2.84 17.44
CA GLU A 253 2.25 -1.93 18.47
C GLU A 253 1.80 -0.57 17.94
N ASN A 254 2.16 -0.17 16.71
CA ASN A 254 1.84 1.17 16.20
C ASN A 254 0.88 1.17 14.99
N ILE A 255 0.10 2.23 14.93
CA ILE A 255 -0.74 2.65 13.81
C ILE A 255 0.05 3.66 13.00
N ILE A 256 0.09 3.46 11.69
CA ILE A 256 0.56 4.45 10.73
C ILE A 256 -0.60 5.40 10.45
N CYS A 257 -0.47 6.64 10.93
CA CYS A 257 -1.53 7.65 10.91
C CYS A 257 -1.09 8.87 10.09
N PRO A 258 -1.32 8.87 8.75
CA PRO A 258 -1.02 10.03 7.92
C PRO A 258 -1.85 11.27 8.29
N TYR A 259 -3.02 11.08 8.91
CA TYR A 259 -3.88 12.17 9.35
C TYR A 259 -3.19 13.04 10.40
N LEU A 260 -2.65 12.45 11.46
CA LEU A 260 -1.89 13.19 12.48
C LEU A 260 -0.42 13.37 12.13
N GLY A 261 0.11 12.61 11.19
CA GLY A 261 1.51 12.69 10.74
C GLY A 261 2.53 12.08 11.70
N PHE A 262 2.11 11.28 12.69
CA PHE A 262 3.00 10.58 13.61
C PHE A 262 2.42 9.22 14.04
N PRO A 263 3.25 8.26 14.50
CA PRO A 263 2.77 6.94 14.88
C PRO A 263 1.95 6.98 16.17
N ILE A 264 0.85 6.24 16.21
CA ILE A 264 0.00 6.12 17.40
C ILE A 264 0.11 4.69 17.93
N ARG A 265 0.48 4.50 19.20
CA ARG A 265 0.44 3.16 19.81
C ARG A 265 -1.00 2.66 19.87
N LYS A 266 -1.24 1.43 19.40
CA LYS A 266 -2.58 0.80 19.38
C LYS A 266 -3.23 0.79 20.76
N LYS A 267 -2.47 0.45 21.80
CA LYS A 267 -2.92 0.46 23.21
C LYS A 267 -3.30 1.84 23.75
N SER A 268 -2.84 2.91 23.09
CA SER A 268 -3.10 4.29 23.49
C SER A 268 -4.05 5.00 22.54
N PHE A 269 -4.61 4.32 21.52
CA PHE A 269 -5.47 4.94 20.51
C PHE A 269 -6.65 5.70 21.12
N ASP A 270 -7.24 5.15 22.20
CA ASP A 270 -8.36 5.78 22.92
C ASP A 270 -8.02 7.17 23.46
N LEU A 271 -6.76 7.41 23.85
CA LEU A 271 -6.29 8.71 24.33
C LEU A 271 -6.22 9.77 23.23
N PHE A 272 -6.21 9.34 21.96
CA PHE A 272 -6.18 10.24 20.79
C PHE A 272 -7.56 10.52 20.21
N LEU A 273 -8.63 9.87 20.69
CA LEU A 273 -9.98 10.00 20.12
C LEU A 273 -10.49 11.44 20.06
N THR A 274 -10.07 12.30 20.98
CA THR A 274 -10.40 13.74 20.96
C THR A 274 -9.88 14.47 19.73
N LYS A 275 -8.88 13.91 19.02
CA LYS A 275 -8.37 14.42 17.74
C LYS A 275 -9.15 13.89 16.52
N PHE A 276 -10.11 12.99 16.74
CA PHE A 276 -10.91 12.31 15.72
C PHE A 276 -12.42 12.44 16.01
N SER A 277 -12.92 13.67 16.15
CA SER A 277 -14.32 13.94 16.52
C SER A 277 -15.35 13.29 15.57
N LEU A 278 -15.12 13.36 14.24
CA LEU A 278 -15.98 12.71 13.25
C LEU A 278 -15.98 11.18 13.39
N TYR A 279 -14.83 10.57 13.67
CA TYR A 279 -14.75 9.12 13.95
C TYR A 279 -15.58 8.75 15.17
N GLN A 280 -15.44 9.48 16.28
CA GLN A 280 -16.21 9.23 17.49
C GLN A 280 -17.72 9.32 17.22
N HIS A 281 -18.14 10.37 16.50
CA HIS A 281 -19.54 10.55 16.10
C HIS A 281 -20.04 9.41 15.21
N ASN A 282 -19.31 9.08 14.14
CA ASN A 282 -19.72 8.07 13.16
C ASN A 282 -19.78 6.65 13.78
N VAL A 283 -18.89 6.33 14.72
CA VAL A 283 -18.94 5.07 15.47
C VAL A 283 -20.13 5.05 16.43
N ALA A 284 -20.35 6.13 17.19
CA ALA A 284 -21.46 6.21 18.15
C ALA A 284 -22.83 6.19 17.46
N ALA A 285 -22.93 6.78 16.26
CA ALA A 285 -24.13 6.78 15.43
C ALA A 285 -24.30 5.51 14.57
N GLU A 286 -23.45 4.50 14.74
CA GLU A 286 -23.46 3.23 13.99
C GLU A 286 -23.33 3.38 12.46
N VAL A 287 -22.81 4.52 11.98
CA VAL A 287 -22.53 4.79 10.56
C VAL A 287 -21.33 3.95 10.09
N CYS A 288 -20.36 3.73 10.96
CA CYS A 288 -19.19 2.90 10.67
C CYS A 288 -18.79 2.03 11.87
N LYS A 289 -18.10 0.92 11.58
CA LYS A 289 -17.49 0.09 12.63
C LYS A 289 -16.20 0.75 13.15
N PRO A 290 -15.79 0.49 14.40
CA PRO A 290 -14.50 0.95 14.92
C PRO A 290 -13.31 0.48 14.08
N LEU A 291 -12.22 1.25 14.13
CA LEU A 291 -10.96 0.92 13.47
C LEU A 291 -10.43 -0.44 13.94
N ARG A 292 -10.15 -1.32 12.99
CA ARG A 292 -9.62 -2.68 13.22
C ARG A 292 -8.14 -2.62 13.63
N LEU A 293 -7.88 -2.67 14.94
CA LEU A 293 -6.53 -2.68 15.52
C LEU A 293 -5.97 -4.10 15.75
N ASP A 294 -6.83 -5.12 15.69
CA ASP A 294 -6.54 -6.55 15.84
C ASP A 294 -5.83 -7.15 14.60
N THR A 295 -4.95 -6.37 13.99
CA THR A 295 -4.25 -6.72 12.75
C THR A 295 -2.75 -6.53 12.91
N PRO A 296 -1.92 -7.36 12.24
CA PRO A 296 -0.46 -7.25 12.33
C PRO A 296 0.09 -5.97 11.71
N LEU A 297 -0.68 -5.29 10.86
CA LEU A 297 -0.34 -4.04 10.21
C LEU A 297 -1.56 -3.13 10.16
N CYS A 298 -1.44 -1.89 10.65
CA CYS A 298 -2.50 -0.91 10.65
C CYS A 298 -2.06 0.38 9.95
N ILE A 299 -2.54 0.58 8.72
CA ILE A 299 -2.35 1.80 7.93
C ILE A 299 -3.70 2.52 7.90
N GLN A 300 -3.86 3.59 8.66
CA GLN A 300 -5.11 4.33 8.73
C GLN A 300 -5.32 5.15 7.46
N ASP A 301 -6.54 5.15 6.91
CA ASP A 301 -6.91 6.08 5.84
C ASP A 301 -6.95 7.54 6.38
N PRO A 302 -6.42 8.52 5.63
CA PRO A 302 -6.34 9.91 6.09
C PRO A 302 -7.68 10.62 6.23
N PHE A 303 -8.73 10.19 5.53
CA PHE A 303 -10.08 10.77 5.65
C PHE A 303 -11.04 9.82 6.37
N ASP A 304 -11.14 8.56 5.94
CA ASP A 304 -11.96 7.54 6.61
C ASP A 304 -11.19 6.99 7.82
N HIS A 305 -11.26 7.69 8.95
CA HIS A 305 -10.49 7.33 10.16
C HIS A 305 -10.88 5.98 10.76
N SER A 306 -12.00 5.38 10.32
CA SER A 306 -12.41 4.01 10.68
C SER A 306 -11.73 2.92 9.85
N ARG A 307 -11.10 3.29 8.74
CA ARG A 307 -10.54 2.36 7.76
C ARG A 307 -9.08 2.05 8.03
N ASN A 308 -8.80 0.77 8.24
CA ASN A 308 -7.47 0.19 8.13
C ASN A 308 -7.25 -0.32 6.69
N CYS A 309 -6.38 0.34 5.93
CA CYS A 309 -6.06 0.02 4.54
C CYS A 309 -5.28 -1.30 4.36
N SER A 310 -4.79 -1.91 5.44
CA SER A 310 -4.03 -3.17 5.43
C SER A 310 -4.76 -4.35 6.08
N VAL A 311 -6.08 -4.24 6.30
CA VAL A 311 -6.87 -5.26 7.02
C VAL A 311 -6.83 -6.66 6.41
N ASN A 312 -6.61 -6.76 5.09
CA ASN A 312 -6.57 -8.04 4.36
C ASN A 312 -5.17 -8.68 4.33
N ILE A 313 -4.16 -8.04 4.93
CA ILE A 313 -2.78 -8.52 4.91
C ILE A 313 -2.59 -9.56 6.01
N TYR A 314 -2.31 -10.80 5.61
CA TYR A 314 -2.09 -11.89 6.55
C TYR A 314 -0.71 -11.81 7.22
N PRO A 315 -0.54 -12.31 8.46
CA PRO A 315 0.69 -12.11 9.24
C PRO A 315 1.99 -12.54 8.54
N LYS A 316 1.98 -13.67 7.81
CA LYS A 316 3.18 -14.12 7.07
C LYS A 316 3.61 -13.13 5.98
N LEU A 317 2.67 -12.39 5.38
CA LEU A 317 3.01 -11.35 4.41
C LEU A 317 3.62 -10.13 5.10
N VAL A 318 3.12 -9.74 6.29
CA VAL A 318 3.75 -8.67 7.08
C VAL A 318 5.20 -9.02 7.41
N THR A 319 5.47 -10.23 7.89
CA THR A 319 6.85 -10.70 8.13
C THR A 319 7.71 -10.59 6.87
N ARG A 320 7.20 -11.06 5.73
CA ARG A 320 7.88 -10.93 4.43
C ARG A 320 8.18 -9.48 4.06
N ILE A 321 7.22 -8.57 4.22
CA ILE A 321 7.39 -7.15 3.91
C ILE A 321 8.48 -6.54 4.79
N VAL A 322 8.46 -6.82 6.10
CA VAL A 322 9.48 -6.34 7.05
C VAL A 322 10.87 -6.90 6.72
N ASP A 323 10.99 -8.18 6.40
CA ASP A 323 12.26 -8.80 6.01
C ASP A 323 12.82 -8.18 4.72
N LEU A 324 11.95 -7.85 3.75
CA LEU A 324 12.34 -7.16 2.53
C LEU A 324 12.80 -5.72 2.80
N PHE A 325 12.13 -4.99 3.69
CA PHE A 325 12.57 -3.65 4.11
C PHE A 325 13.92 -3.71 4.82
N LYS A 326 14.12 -4.65 5.75
CA LYS A 326 15.42 -4.86 6.42
C LYS A 326 16.52 -5.19 5.43
N SER A 327 16.27 -6.10 4.48
CA SER A 327 17.24 -6.47 3.46
C SER A 327 17.63 -5.27 2.59
N ALA A 328 16.67 -4.46 2.16
CA ALA A 328 16.96 -3.26 1.36
C ALA A 328 17.72 -2.20 2.17
N ALA A 329 17.38 -2.03 3.46
CA ALA A 329 18.12 -1.16 4.38
C ALA A 329 19.57 -1.64 4.58
N GLU A 330 19.78 -2.95 4.74
CA GLU A 330 21.12 -3.52 4.84
C GLU A 330 21.96 -3.27 3.59
N THR A 331 21.37 -3.41 2.39
CA THR A 331 22.05 -3.04 1.14
C THR A 331 22.42 -1.55 1.16
N PHE A 332 21.49 -0.67 1.50
CA PHE A 332 21.74 0.78 1.57
C PHE A 332 22.89 1.16 2.53
N HIS A 333 23.05 0.43 3.64
CA HIS A 333 24.10 0.68 4.61
C HIS A 333 25.46 0.07 4.23
N LYS A 334 25.48 -0.99 3.41
CA LYS A 334 26.70 -1.69 3.00
C LYS A 334 27.31 -1.14 1.71
N ASP A 335 26.47 -0.70 0.79
CA ASP A 335 26.86 -0.48 -0.60
C ASP A 335 27.21 0.98 -0.90
N GLU A 336 28.04 1.18 -1.93
CA GLU A 336 28.29 2.49 -2.49
C GLU A 336 27.08 2.93 -3.34
N LYS A 337 26.80 4.24 -3.36
CA LYS A 337 25.64 4.85 -4.05
C LYS A 337 25.24 4.23 -5.41
N PRO A 338 26.17 3.90 -6.34
CA PRO A 338 25.80 3.44 -7.68
C PRO A 338 25.19 2.03 -7.75
N ASN A 339 25.38 1.15 -6.77
CA ASN A 339 24.87 -0.23 -6.89
C ASN A 339 23.51 -0.45 -6.21
N PHE A 340 23.11 0.47 -5.34
CA PHE A 340 21.95 0.30 -4.47
C PHE A 340 20.65 0.00 -5.22
N LEU A 341 20.31 0.79 -6.26
CA LEU A 341 19.05 0.62 -6.99
C LEU A 341 19.01 -0.74 -7.72
N ARG A 342 20.12 -1.12 -8.37
CA ARG A 342 20.27 -2.43 -9.01
C ARG A 342 20.09 -3.55 -7.99
N GLU A 343 20.79 -3.48 -6.87
CA GLU A 343 20.73 -4.52 -5.84
C GLU A 343 19.30 -4.72 -5.32
N ILE A 344 18.58 -3.66 -4.98
CA ILE A 344 17.23 -3.82 -4.41
C ILE A 344 16.22 -4.31 -5.45
N LEU A 345 16.42 -4.03 -6.75
CA LEU A 345 15.52 -4.47 -7.82
C LEU A 345 15.87 -5.88 -8.31
N GLN A 346 17.11 -6.11 -8.74
CA GLN A 346 17.56 -7.29 -9.48
C GLN A 346 17.99 -8.46 -8.60
N LYS A 347 18.39 -8.22 -7.35
CA LYS A 347 18.85 -9.32 -6.48
C LYS A 347 17.67 -10.23 -6.15
N ASN A 348 17.80 -11.47 -6.59
CA ASN A 348 16.74 -12.47 -6.51
C ASN A 348 16.52 -12.88 -5.05
N THR A 349 15.38 -12.48 -4.48
CA THR A 349 15.05 -12.68 -3.06
C THR A 349 14.78 -14.13 -2.67
N GLU A 350 14.70 -15.07 -3.64
CA GLU A 350 14.56 -16.49 -3.35
C GLU A 350 15.77 -17.08 -2.59
N ASN A 351 16.97 -16.55 -2.83
CA ASN A 351 18.16 -16.93 -2.07
C ASN A 351 18.11 -16.42 -0.61
N ILE A 352 17.50 -15.25 -0.35
CA ILE A 352 17.35 -14.71 1.00
C ILE A 352 16.39 -15.57 1.82
N TYR A 353 15.32 -16.10 1.24
CA TYR A 353 14.44 -17.06 1.93
C TYR A 353 15.16 -18.35 2.30
N GLN A 354 16.05 -18.86 1.44
CA GLN A 354 16.86 -20.03 1.74
C GLN A 354 17.91 -19.73 2.82
N GLU A 355 18.59 -18.58 2.76
CA GLU A 355 19.58 -18.17 3.75
C GLU A 355 18.98 -17.84 5.12
N VAL A 356 17.84 -17.16 5.17
CA VAL A 356 17.11 -16.84 6.40
C VAL A 356 16.52 -18.11 7.02
N LYS A 357 15.96 -19.02 6.21
CA LYS A 357 15.49 -20.34 6.67
C LYS A 357 16.64 -21.23 7.13
N TYR A 358 17.80 -21.15 6.47
CA TYR A 358 19.02 -21.83 6.89
C TYR A 358 19.54 -21.27 8.21
N LYS A 359 19.62 -19.95 8.38
CA LYS A 359 19.99 -19.29 9.64
C LYS A 359 19.01 -19.66 10.76
N HIS A 360 17.70 -19.55 10.54
CA HIS A 360 16.67 -19.96 11.53
C HIS A 360 16.76 -21.45 11.90
N ARG A 361 17.00 -22.35 10.93
CA ARG A 361 17.24 -23.78 11.19
C ARG A 361 18.49 -24.00 12.02
N LYS A 362 19.57 -23.26 11.75
CA LYS A 362 20.84 -23.35 12.49
C LYS A 362 20.68 -22.86 13.93
N THR A 363 20.00 -21.73 14.15
CA THR A 363 19.72 -21.21 15.50
C THR A 363 18.81 -22.15 16.30
N LYS A 364 17.77 -22.71 15.67
CA LYS A 364 16.86 -23.68 16.29
C LYS A 364 17.55 -25.02 16.58
N PHE A 365 18.48 -25.45 15.72
CA PHE A 365 19.31 -26.63 15.94
C PHE A 365 20.30 -26.43 17.10
N LEU A 366 20.96 -25.26 17.17
CA LEU A 366 21.81 -24.91 18.31
C LEU A 366 21.03 -24.83 19.62
N HIS A 367 19.85 -24.19 19.63
CA HIS A 367 18.99 -24.10 20.82
C HIS A 367 18.53 -25.48 21.31
N ASN A 368 18.13 -26.36 20.39
CA ASN A 368 17.74 -27.73 20.71
C ASN A 368 18.92 -28.59 21.19
N LYS A 369 20.15 -28.33 20.70
CA LYS A 369 21.36 -29.02 21.15
C LYS A 369 21.75 -28.58 22.57
N VAL A 370 21.62 -27.29 22.89
CA VAL A 370 21.85 -26.76 24.25
C VAL A 370 20.81 -27.31 25.25
N GLN A 371 19.53 -27.34 24.87
CA GLN A 371 18.48 -27.95 25.71
C GLN A 371 18.69 -29.46 25.93
N LYS A 372 19.11 -30.22 24.91
CA LYS A 372 19.44 -31.65 25.06
C LYS A 372 20.65 -31.90 25.97
N VAL A 373 21.67 -31.04 25.92
CA VAL A 373 22.84 -31.14 26.81
C VAL A 373 22.46 -30.82 28.26
N GLN A 374 21.62 -29.80 28.50
CA GLN A 374 21.08 -29.52 29.83
C GLN A 374 20.20 -30.67 30.35
N PHE A 375 19.25 -31.18 29.54
CA PHE A 375 18.39 -32.30 29.95
C PHE A 375 19.15 -33.60 30.26
N ASN A 376 20.22 -33.91 29.52
CA ASN A 376 21.07 -35.06 29.80
C ASN A 376 21.95 -34.87 31.04
N GLY A 377 22.36 -33.63 31.36
CA GLY A 377 23.03 -33.30 32.62
C GLY A 377 22.15 -33.51 33.85
N PHE A 378 20.87 -33.14 33.76
CA PHE A 378 19.89 -33.35 34.85
C PHE A 378 19.53 -34.83 35.06
N ARG A 379 19.46 -35.64 33.99
CA ARG A 379 19.17 -37.08 34.11
C ARG A 379 20.32 -37.89 34.74
N ASN A 380 21.57 -37.52 34.49
CA ASN A 380 22.72 -38.22 35.07
C ASN A 380 22.93 -37.94 36.56
N ASN A 381 22.46 -36.78 37.08
CA ASN A 381 22.51 -36.49 38.51
C ASN A 381 21.39 -37.17 39.32
N HIS A 382 20.22 -37.40 38.74
CA HIS A 382 19.13 -38.09 39.45
C HIS A 382 19.30 -39.60 39.57
N ASN A 383 20.04 -40.25 38.67
CA ASN A 383 20.31 -41.70 38.74
C ASN A 383 21.48 -42.09 39.67
N ARG A 384 22.30 -41.14 40.14
CA ARG A 384 23.35 -41.42 41.13
C ARG A 384 22.85 -41.40 42.59
N ASN A 385 21.73 -40.74 42.87
CA ASN A 385 21.22 -40.58 44.25
C ASN A 385 20.08 -41.54 44.66
N ARG A 386 19.66 -42.49 43.81
CA ARG A 386 18.61 -43.48 44.15
C ARG A 386 19.13 -44.92 44.38
N GLY A 387 20.46 -45.12 44.40
CA GLY A 387 21.09 -46.43 44.61
C GLY A 387 21.66 -46.71 46.01
N ARG A 388 21.49 -45.81 46.97
CA ARG A 388 21.94 -45.98 48.36
C ARG A 388 20.81 -45.55 49.30
N ILE A 389 19.96 -46.48 49.71
CA ILE A 389 19.15 -46.55 50.96
C ILE A 389 18.16 -47.70 50.72
N ALA A 390 18.57 -48.93 51.02
CA ALA A 390 17.71 -50.10 51.28
C ALA A 390 18.59 -51.33 51.55
N LYS A 391 19.23 -51.38 52.73
CA LYS A 391 19.69 -52.63 53.38
C LYS A 391 20.18 -52.29 54.80
N ARG A 392 19.46 -52.78 55.81
CA ARG A 392 19.69 -52.86 57.28
C ARG A 392 18.48 -52.25 58.03
N GLY A 393 17.74 -52.98 58.87
CA GLY A 393 17.86 -54.35 59.32
C GLY A 393 16.57 -54.79 60.03
N LYS A 394 16.27 -56.09 59.90
CA LYS A 394 15.41 -56.85 60.83
C LYS A 394 16.30 -57.34 61.96
N ARG A 395 16.01 -56.93 63.19
CA ARG A 395 15.82 -57.77 64.39
C ARG A 395 15.71 -56.86 65.60
#